data_AF-A0A2C9LZD0-F1
#
_entry.id   AF-A0A2C9LZD0-F1
#
_cell.length_a   1.000
_cell.length_b   1.000
_cell.length_c   1.000
_cell.angle_alpha   90.00
_cell.angle_beta   90.00
_cell.angle_gamma   90.00
#
_symmetry.space_group_name_H-M   'P 1'
#
loop_
_entity.id
_entity.type
_entity.pdbx_description
1 polymer ?
#
loop_
_entity_poly.entity_id
_entity_poly.type
_entity_poly.pdbx_seq_one_letter_code
_entity_poly.pdbx_strand_id
1 'polypeptide(L)'
;MKSQTIESLQRTEAGLRQKLDSLERQIEQSELSKAESGLYSSRIDEMSEMISSLQNQLADKNRTVKKQEQTIKDLRTTLQRELKVQTVPSEDGLDQTTNNTVTSSPALARKYDSYQQQHSQQNQAGVTSSSRTATNPAPAVLSLQTSSSNMVTVTSSSSSVPGSPHDAMLAHSTIVKRELDKDVNFLYLKHVVLKFMLSRESEAIQLIKAVSMLLNFSHQEQQLIKETLEWKMSWFGHRPPLGKGQTSKVIPPTL
;
A
#
# COMPACT_ATOMS: atom_id res chain seq x y z
N MET A 1 -2.91 -37.79 -75.79
CA MET A 1 -1.83 -38.59 -75.17
C MET A 1 -0.80 -37.68 -74.50
N LYS A 2 0.39 -37.40 -75.07
CA LYS A 2 1.52 -36.73 -74.35
C LYS A 2 1.16 -35.42 -73.61
N SER A 3 0.40 -34.50 -74.22
CA SER A 3 0.01 -33.22 -73.58
C SER A 3 -0.80 -33.41 -72.29
N GLN A 4 -1.78 -34.33 -72.32
CA GLN A 4 -2.67 -34.60 -71.19
C GLN A 4 -1.92 -35.16 -69.97
N THR A 5 -0.86 -35.95 -70.21
CA THR A 5 0.04 -36.42 -69.16
C THR A 5 0.82 -35.27 -68.54
N ILE A 6 1.37 -34.36 -69.35
CA ILE A 6 2.10 -33.18 -68.86
C ILE A 6 1.20 -32.28 -68.00
N GLU A 7 -0.02 -32.00 -68.43
CA GLU A 7 -0.96 -31.19 -67.66
C GLU A 7 -1.43 -31.86 -66.35
N SER A 8 -1.46 -33.20 -66.30
CA SER A 8 -1.73 -33.93 -65.05
C SER A 8 -0.55 -33.81 -64.09
N LEU A 9 0.68 -33.95 -64.58
CA LEU A 9 1.90 -33.80 -63.80
C LEU A 9 2.06 -32.38 -63.26
N GLN A 10 1.83 -31.35 -64.09
CA GLN A 10 1.85 -29.94 -63.66
C GLN A 10 0.80 -29.63 -62.59
N ARG A 11 -0.41 -30.21 -62.68
CA ARG A 11 -1.43 -30.09 -61.63
C ARG A 11 -0.99 -30.77 -60.33
N THR A 12 -0.37 -31.95 -60.41
CA THR A 12 0.18 -32.59 -59.20
C THR A 12 1.36 -31.83 -58.62
N GLU A 13 2.23 -31.25 -59.45
CA GLU A 13 3.37 -30.44 -59.00
C GLU A 13 2.89 -29.16 -58.30
N ALA A 14 1.92 -28.44 -58.88
CA ALA A 14 1.31 -27.27 -58.26
C ALA A 14 0.64 -27.61 -56.91
N GLY A 15 -0.08 -28.74 -56.84
CA GLY A 15 -0.68 -29.22 -55.60
C GLY A 15 0.34 -29.67 -54.55
N LEU A 16 1.49 -30.20 -54.96
CA LEU A 16 2.60 -30.56 -54.06
C LEU A 16 3.32 -29.30 -53.56
N ARG A 17 3.57 -28.30 -54.42
CA ARG A 17 4.11 -26.99 -54.03
C ARG A 17 3.22 -26.30 -52.99
N GLN A 18 1.91 -26.22 -53.24
CA GLN A 18 0.96 -25.65 -52.28
C GLN A 18 0.95 -26.37 -50.93
N LYS A 19 1.13 -27.70 -50.91
CA LYS A 19 1.28 -28.49 -49.68
C LYS A 19 2.61 -28.21 -48.97
N LEU A 20 3.70 -28.01 -49.72
CA LEU A 20 5.00 -27.64 -49.18
C LEU A 20 4.90 -26.29 -48.46
N ASP A 21 4.40 -25.25 -49.14
CA ASP A 21 4.19 -23.90 -48.58
C ASP A 21 3.28 -23.93 -47.34
N SER A 22 2.27 -24.81 -47.33
CA SER A 22 1.36 -24.96 -46.19
C SER A 22 2.02 -25.64 -44.99
N LEU A 23 2.89 -26.63 -45.22
CA LEU A 23 3.63 -27.33 -44.16
C LEU A 23 4.74 -26.44 -43.60
N GLU A 24 5.43 -25.68 -44.44
CA GLU A 24 6.47 -24.72 -44.04
C GLU A 24 5.90 -23.66 -43.09
N ARG A 25 4.77 -23.02 -43.45
CA ARG A 25 4.06 -22.08 -42.56
C ARG A 25 3.57 -22.72 -41.26
N GLN A 26 3.17 -23.99 -41.28
CA GLN A 26 2.73 -24.70 -40.08
C GLN A 26 3.90 -25.03 -39.15
N ILE A 27 5.08 -25.33 -39.70
CA ILE A 27 6.33 -25.51 -38.94
C ILE A 27 6.74 -24.17 -38.30
N GLU A 28 6.81 -23.10 -39.08
CA GLU A 28 7.14 -21.75 -38.60
C GLU A 28 6.21 -21.30 -37.45
N GLN A 29 4.89 -21.50 -37.61
CA GLN A 29 3.91 -21.19 -36.56
C GLN A 29 4.07 -22.10 -35.32
N SER A 30 4.46 -23.36 -35.49
CA SER A 30 4.75 -24.27 -34.37
C SER A 30 6.02 -23.87 -33.62
N GLU A 31 7.06 -23.42 -34.32
CA GLU A 31 8.31 -22.95 -33.70
C GLU A 31 8.12 -21.65 -32.93
N LEU A 32 7.36 -20.69 -33.49
CA LEU A 32 6.96 -19.47 -32.78
C LEU A 32 6.16 -19.80 -31.50
N SER A 33 5.18 -20.69 -31.59
CA SER A 33 4.38 -21.13 -30.42
C SER A 33 5.24 -21.83 -29.34
N LYS A 34 6.24 -22.62 -29.74
CA LYS A 34 7.21 -23.24 -28.81
C LYS A 34 8.11 -22.20 -28.14
N ALA A 35 8.60 -21.22 -28.89
CA ALA A 35 9.43 -20.14 -28.34
C ALA A 35 8.64 -19.30 -27.32
N GLU A 36 7.39 -18.96 -27.63
CA GLU A 36 6.49 -18.24 -26.72
C GLU A 36 6.19 -19.06 -25.45
N SER A 37 5.88 -20.36 -25.61
CA SER A 37 5.67 -21.30 -24.50
C SER A 37 6.90 -21.43 -23.59
N GLY A 38 8.11 -21.42 -24.17
CA GLY A 38 9.36 -21.41 -23.41
C GLY A 38 9.54 -20.14 -22.57
N LEU A 39 9.13 -18.98 -23.11
CA LEU A 39 9.14 -17.71 -22.38
C LEU A 39 8.17 -17.71 -21.20
N TYR A 40 6.96 -18.24 -21.40
CA TYR A 40 5.99 -18.42 -20.31
C TYR A 40 6.49 -19.40 -19.26
N SER A 41 7.11 -20.52 -19.65
CA SER A 41 7.73 -21.48 -18.71
C SER A 41 8.80 -20.79 -17.86
N SER A 42 9.76 -20.11 -18.48
CA SER A 42 10.84 -19.43 -17.76
C SER A 42 10.32 -18.37 -16.77
N ARG A 43 9.21 -17.70 -17.09
CA ARG A 43 8.57 -16.74 -16.18
C ARG A 43 7.76 -17.42 -15.06
N ILE A 44 7.18 -18.59 -15.33
CA ILE A 44 6.55 -19.43 -14.30
C ILE A 44 7.62 -19.95 -13.33
N ASP A 45 8.79 -20.32 -13.82
CA ASP A 45 9.92 -20.78 -13.00
C ASP A 45 10.43 -19.64 -12.09
N GLU A 46 10.71 -18.45 -12.65
CA GLU A 46 11.09 -17.24 -11.87
C GLU A 46 10.05 -16.89 -10.79
N MET A 47 8.76 -16.92 -11.15
CA MET A 47 7.68 -16.65 -10.20
C MET A 47 7.58 -17.74 -9.12
N SER A 48 7.84 -19.00 -9.47
CA SER A 48 7.84 -20.13 -8.52
C SER A 48 9.03 -20.07 -7.55
N GLU A 49 10.19 -19.63 -8.02
CA GLU A 49 11.36 -19.35 -7.18
C GLU A 49 11.06 -18.18 -6.22
N MET A 50 10.47 -17.10 -6.71
CA MET A 50 10.06 -15.95 -5.89
C MET A 50 9.04 -16.35 -4.80
N ILE A 51 8.03 -17.16 -5.16
CA ILE A 51 7.06 -17.71 -4.20
C ILE A 51 7.77 -18.56 -3.14
N SER A 52 8.70 -19.42 -3.55
CA SER A 52 9.49 -20.28 -2.64
C SER A 52 10.34 -19.45 -1.67
N SER A 53 11.00 -18.39 -2.16
CA SER A 53 11.75 -17.44 -1.33
C SER A 53 10.86 -16.72 -0.31
N LEU A 54 9.68 -16.25 -0.74
CA LEU A 54 8.71 -15.60 0.16
C LEU A 54 8.14 -16.56 1.20
N GLN A 55 7.88 -17.82 0.85
CA GLN A 55 7.45 -18.86 1.79
C GLN A 55 8.52 -19.16 2.85
N ASN A 56 9.79 -19.26 2.46
CA ASN A 56 10.92 -19.42 3.38
C ASN A 56 11.05 -18.23 4.35
N GLN A 57 10.97 -17.00 3.83
CA GLN A 57 10.97 -15.79 4.67
C GLN A 57 9.80 -15.78 5.66
N LEU A 58 8.59 -16.18 5.22
CA LEU A 58 7.42 -16.28 6.10
C LEU A 58 7.64 -17.33 7.20
N ALA A 59 8.24 -18.48 6.86
CA ALA A 59 8.55 -19.54 7.82
C ALA A 59 9.58 -19.09 8.88
N ASP A 60 10.64 -18.37 8.48
CA ASP A 60 11.65 -17.86 9.41
C ASP A 60 11.15 -16.69 10.27
N LYS A 61 10.30 -15.82 9.71
CA LYS A 61 9.58 -14.81 10.49
C LYS A 61 8.66 -15.48 11.53
N ASN A 62 7.92 -16.52 11.16
CA ASN A 62 7.06 -17.28 12.07
C ASN A 62 7.87 -18.00 13.18
N ARG A 63 9.02 -18.61 12.84
CA ARG A 63 9.99 -19.15 13.83
C ARG A 63 10.46 -18.06 14.80
N THR A 64 10.71 -16.84 14.31
CA THR A 64 11.15 -15.71 15.13
C THR A 64 10.06 -15.23 16.06
N VAL A 65 8.81 -15.09 15.58
CA VAL A 65 7.64 -14.75 16.41
C VAL A 65 7.47 -15.77 17.53
N LYS A 66 7.52 -17.08 17.24
CA LYS A 66 7.42 -18.13 18.28
C LYS A 66 8.54 -18.04 19.33
N LYS A 67 9.77 -17.72 18.92
CA LYS A 67 10.87 -17.46 19.87
C LYS A 67 10.58 -16.23 20.74
N GLN A 68 10.08 -15.14 20.15
CA GLN A 68 9.71 -13.93 20.88
C GLN A 68 8.57 -14.19 21.87
N GLU A 69 7.50 -14.87 21.46
CA GLU A 69 6.39 -15.29 22.33
C GLU A 69 6.88 -16.12 23.52
N GLN A 70 7.79 -17.08 23.27
CA GLN A 70 8.41 -17.87 24.34
C GLN A 70 9.25 -17.00 25.28
N THR A 71 10.10 -16.10 24.78
CA THR A 71 10.86 -15.18 25.66
C THR A 71 9.95 -14.27 26.49
N ILE A 72 8.85 -13.77 25.93
CA ILE A 72 7.86 -12.95 26.64
C ILE A 72 7.17 -13.78 27.73
N LYS A 73 6.82 -15.04 27.43
CA LYS A 73 6.25 -15.98 28.40
C LYS A 73 7.23 -16.24 29.55
N ASP A 74 8.49 -16.53 29.25
CA ASP A 74 9.51 -16.81 30.27
C ASP A 74 9.77 -15.59 31.16
N LEU A 75 9.96 -14.41 30.56
CA LEU A 75 10.08 -13.14 31.28
C LEU A 75 8.90 -12.87 32.22
N ARG A 76 7.66 -13.12 31.77
CA ARG A 76 6.47 -13.02 32.64
C ARG A 76 6.56 -13.97 33.83
N THR A 77 7.03 -15.21 33.66
CA THR A 77 7.18 -16.14 34.80
C THR A 77 8.30 -15.72 35.75
N THR A 78 9.42 -15.20 35.24
CA THR A 78 10.53 -14.72 36.06
C THR A 78 10.10 -13.50 36.87
N LEU A 79 9.54 -12.47 36.23
CA LEU A 79 9.03 -11.28 36.92
C LEU A 79 7.96 -11.64 37.97
N GLN A 80 7.05 -12.57 37.67
CA GLN A 80 6.03 -12.98 38.64
C GLN A 80 6.62 -13.78 39.82
N ARG A 81 7.74 -14.49 39.65
CA ARG A 81 8.47 -15.12 40.77
C ARG A 81 9.14 -14.05 41.63
N GLU A 82 9.94 -13.17 41.03
CA GLU A 82 10.64 -12.09 41.73
C GLU A 82 9.66 -11.22 42.54
N LEU A 83 8.56 -10.76 41.91
CA LEU A 83 7.53 -9.94 42.56
C LEU A 83 6.80 -10.67 43.71
N LYS A 84 6.66 -12.00 43.66
CA LYS A 84 6.09 -12.78 44.76
C LYS A 84 7.10 -13.02 45.90
N VAL A 85 8.37 -13.20 45.55
CA VAL A 85 9.47 -13.36 46.51
C VAL A 85 9.77 -12.03 47.24
N GLN A 86 9.52 -10.88 46.60
CA GLN A 86 9.62 -9.57 47.26
C GLN A 86 8.47 -9.25 48.25
N THR A 87 7.49 -10.15 48.40
CA THR A 87 6.35 -10.00 49.32
C THR A 87 6.38 -10.93 50.54
N VAL A 88 7.51 -11.60 50.82
CA VAL A 88 7.74 -12.22 52.14
C VAL A 88 8.51 -11.25 53.05
N PRO A 89 7.87 -10.66 54.07
CA PRO A 89 8.59 -9.95 55.11
C PRO A 89 9.29 -10.97 56.02
N SER A 90 10.55 -10.70 56.34
CA SER A 90 11.20 -11.25 57.52
C SER A 90 10.55 -10.63 58.76
N GLU A 91 10.06 -11.46 59.69
CA GLU A 91 9.76 -11.10 61.08
C GLU A 91 9.89 -12.38 61.91
N ASP A 92 10.82 -12.36 62.86
CA ASP A 92 10.93 -13.33 63.95
C ASP A 92 10.05 -12.89 65.12
N GLY A 93 9.49 -13.84 65.89
CA GLY A 93 9.20 -13.59 67.32
C GLY A 93 7.73 -13.53 67.77
N LEU A 94 7.36 -14.58 68.51
CA LEU A 94 6.65 -14.57 69.80
C LEU A 94 5.21 -14.02 69.98
N ASP A 95 4.47 -14.88 70.68
CA ASP A 95 3.43 -14.62 71.69
C ASP A 95 1.92 -14.47 71.35
N GLN A 96 1.15 -14.90 72.35
CA GLN A 96 -0.28 -15.21 72.33
C GLN A 96 -1.12 -13.99 72.76
N THR A 97 -2.37 -13.86 72.29
CA THR A 97 -3.60 -13.90 73.13
C THR A 97 -4.91 -13.46 72.41
N THR A 98 -5.98 -14.24 72.67
CA THR A 98 -7.42 -13.88 72.78
C THR A 98 -8.21 -13.11 71.70
N ASN A 99 -9.27 -13.77 71.17
CA ASN A 99 -10.69 -13.34 70.96
C ASN A 99 -11.01 -11.82 70.72
N ASN A 100 -11.86 -11.38 69.77
CA ASN A 100 -13.27 -11.80 69.64
C ASN A 100 -14.02 -11.15 68.41
N THR A 101 -14.87 -11.93 67.72
CA THR A 101 -16.18 -11.62 67.06
C THR A 101 -16.40 -10.40 66.11
N VAL A 102 -16.53 -10.74 64.81
CA VAL A 102 -17.58 -10.38 63.81
C VAL A 102 -18.08 -8.93 63.67
N THR A 103 -17.66 -8.27 62.58
CA THR A 103 -18.53 -7.74 61.49
C THR A 103 -17.62 -7.17 60.37
N SER A 104 -17.90 -7.17 59.06
CA SER A 104 -19.12 -7.54 58.31
C SER A 104 -18.77 -8.30 56.98
N SER A 105 -19.47 -8.04 55.87
CA SER A 105 -19.25 -8.62 54.53
C SER A 105 -19.72 -7.65 53.40
N PRO A 106 -19.54 -7.91 52.07
CA PRO A 106 -19.11 -9.16 51.42
C PRO A 106 -18.02 -9.05 50.33
N ALA A 107 -17.65 -10.21 49.79
CA ALA A 107 -16.60 -10.42 48.79
C ALA A 107 -16.99 -10.08 47.34
N LEU A 108 -15.97 -9.82 46.50
CA LEU A 108 -16.03 -10.00 45.05
C LEU A 108 -14.96 -10.99 44.60
N ALA A 109 -15.34 -12.27 44.51
CA ALA A 109 -14.50 -13.32 43.96
C ALA A 109 -14.35 -13.15 42.43
N ARG A 110 -13.26 -12.50 41.98
CA ARG A 110 -12.85 -12.60 40.57
C ARG A 110 -12.22 -13.97 40.33
N LYS A 111 -13.02 -14.88 39.74
CA LYS A 111 -12.50 -16.02 38.98
C LYS A 111 -11.36 -15.55 38.07
N TYR A 112 -10.18 -16.11 38.27
CA TYR A 112 -9.10 -16.03 37.29
C TYR A 112 -9.41 -17.10 36.25
N ASP A 113 -9.91 -16.69 35.07
CA ASP A 113 -10.31 -17.68 34.08
C ASP A 113 -9.08 -18.32 33.42
N SER A 114 -9.08 -19.65 33.43
CA SER A 114 -7.97 -20.47 32.97
C SER A 114 -8.18 -20.78 31.49
N TYR A 115 -7.56 -20.01 30.61
CA TYR A 115 -7.53 -20.37 29.19
C TYR A 115 -6.76 -21.67 28.99
N GLN A 116 -7.52 -22.76 28.84
CA GLN A 116 -7.01 -24.06 28.47
C GLN A 116 -6.23 -23.99 27.16
N GLN A 117 -5.14 -24.74 27.16
CA GLN A 117 -4.47 -25.20 25.96
C GLN A 117 -5.30 -26.34 25.33
N GLN A 118 -5.82 -26.14 24.13
CA GLN A 118 -6.39 -27.24 23.32
C GLN A 118 -5.66 -27.36 21.98
N HIS A 119 -5.01 -28.50 21.80
CA HIS A 119 -4.61 -29.02 20.49
C HIS A 119 -5.74 -29.87 19.95
N SER A 120 -6.20 -29.58 18.72
CA SER A 120 -6.99 -30.53 17.91
C SER A 120 -6.61 -30.38 16.44
N GLN A 121 -6.39 -31.49 15.75
CA GLN A 121 -6.16 -31.53 14.32
C GLN A 121 -7.49 -31.76 13.56
N GLN A 122 -7.53 -31.26 12.33
CA GLN A 122 -8.03 -31.97 11.13
C GLN A 122 -9.54 -32.15 10.85
N ASN A 123 -9.86 -31.94 9.55
CA ASN A 123 -10.97 -32.45 8.71
C ASN A 123 -12.36 -31.76 8.61
N GLN A 124 -12.56 -31.17 7.41
CA GLN A 124 -13.61 -31.43 6.41
C GLN A 124 -15.13 -31.16 6.64
N ALA A 125 -15.64 -30.36 5.69
CA ALA A 125 -16.88 -30.53 4.88
C ALA A 125 -18.27 -30.09 5.42
N GLY A 126 -18.98 -29.32 4.57
CA GLY A 126 -20.41 -28.97 4.68
C GLY A 126 -20.73 -27.79 5.62
N VAL A 127 -21.76 -26.97 5.42
CA VAL A 127 -22.83 -26.89 4.39
C VAL A 127 -23.31 -25.41 4.28
N THR A 128 -24.16 -25.10 3.30
CA THR A 128 -25.08 -23.93 3.20
C THR A 128 -24.52 -22.53 2.92
N SER A 129 -24.62 -22.15 1.64
CA SER A 129 -25.47 -21.04 1.15
C SER A 129 -25.72 -19.81 2.03
N SER A 130 -25.18 -18.65 1.62
CA SER A 130 -25.90 -17.37 1.65
C SER A 130 -25.26 -16.35 0.72
N SER A 131 -25.85 -16.18 -0.46
CA SER A 131 -25.55 -15.08 -1.37
C SER A 131 -26.06 -13.76 -0.79
N ARG A 132 -25.20 -12.73 -0.75
CA ARG A 132 -25.61 -11.34 -0.54
C ARG A 132 -24.92 -10.42 -1.53
N THR A 133 -25.55 -10.24 -2.67
CA THR A 133 -25.27 -9.16 -3.63
C THR A 133 -25.69 -7.83 -3.02
N ALA A 134 -24.75 -7.07 -2.47
CA ALA A 134 -24.98 -5.70 -2.03
C ALA A 134 -24.78 -4.74 -3.21
N THR A 135 -25.88 -4.40 -3.89
CA THR A 135 -25.89 -3.37 -4.94
C THR A 135 -25.63 -1.99 -4.34
N ASN A 136 -24.53 -1.37 -4.75
CA ASN A 136 -24.10 -0.06 -4.28
C ASN A 136 -24.95 1.06 -4.93
N PRO A 137 -25.62 1.95 -4.17
CA PRO A 137 -26.33 3.10 -4.76
C PRO A 137 -25.32 4.17 -5.22
N ALA A 138 -25.42 4.58 -6.48
CA ALA A 138 -24.55 5.61 -7.04
C ALA A 138 -24.85 7.02 -6.47
N PRO A 139 -23.84 7.86 -6.19
CA PRO A 139 -24.04 9.29 -5.97
C PRO A 139 -24.26 10.01 -7.31
N ALA A 140 -25.13 11.03 -7.28
CA ALA A 140 -25.57 11.76 -8.46
C ALA A 140 -24.46 12.57 -9.14
N VAL A 141 -24.54 12.69 -10.47
CA VAL A 141 -23.77 13.65 -11.26
C VAL A 141 -24.21 15.07 -10.94
N LEU A 142 -23.30 15.89 -10.39
CA LEU A 142 -23.56 17.31 -10.14
C LEU A 142 -22.99 18.14 -11.29
N SER A 143 -23.86 18.57 -12.21
CA SER A 143 -23.50 19.47 -13.31
C SER A 143 -23.12 20.85 -12.78
N LEU A 144 -21.84 21.21 -12.87
CA LEU A 144 -21.37 22.55 -12.49
C LEU A 144 -21.46 23.50 -13.69
N GLN A 145 -22.51 24.32 -13.70
CA GLN A 145 -22.73 25.36 -14.70
C GLN A 145 -21.82 26.56 -14.43
N THR A 146 -20.78 26.74 -15.24
CA THR A 146 -19.83 27.87 -15.10
C THR A 146 -20.39 29.14 -15.74
N SER A 147 -21.06 29.97 -14.94
CA SER A 147 -21.47 31.31 -15.34
C SER A 147 -20.24 32.21 -15.52
N SER A 148 -19.99 32.66 -16.75
CA SER A 148 -18.96 33.66 -17.04
C SER A 148 -19.44 35.05 -16.60
N SER A 149 -18.73 35.68 -15.67
CA SER A 149 -18.88 37.10 -15.34
C SER A 149 -17.55 37.81 -15.45
N ASN A 150 -17.49 38.80 -16.34
CA ASN A 150 -16.32 39.66 -16.53
C ASN A 150 -16.18 40.62 -15.34
N MET A 151 -14.99 40.69 -14.76
CA MET A 151 -14.55 41.80 -13.89
C MET A 151 -13.10 42.13 -14.24
N VAL A 152 -12.90 43.02 -15.22
CA VAL A 152 -11.58 43.59 -15.55
C VAL A 152 -11.36 44.82 -14.69
N THR A 153 -10.51 44.71 -13.68
CA THR A 153 -10.07 45.86 -12.86
C THR A 153 -8.56 45.81 -12.64
N VAL A 154 -7.78 46.32 -13.60
CA VAL A 154 -6.39 46.75 -13.36
C VAL A 154 -6.08 48.00 -14.19
N THR A 155 -6.06 49.16 -13.55
CA THR A 155 -5.23 50.31 -13.96
C THR A 155 -4.68 51.01 -12.72
N SER A 156 -3.64 50.43 -12.14
CA SER A 156 -2.79 51.09 -11.14
C SER A 156 -1.41 51.31 -11.77
N SER A 157 -1.28 52.43 -12.47
CA SER A 157 -0.03 52.85 -13.10
C SER A 157 1.04 53.14 -12.03
N SER A 158 2.16 52.40 -12.10
CA SER A 158 3.41 52.82 -11.47
C SER A 158 4.51 52.83 -12.53
N SER A 159 4.86 54.05 -12.95
CA SER A 159 5.85 54.34 -13.97
C SER A 159 7.27 54.08 -13.46
N SER A 160 8.05 53.30 -14.20
CA SER A 160 9.51 53.40 -14.19
C SER A 160 10.05 53.38 -15.63
N VAL A 161 11.06 54.21 -15.86
CA VAL A 161 11.48 54.80 -17.14
C VAL A 161 11.99 53.74 -18.15
N PRO A 162 11.68 53.85 -19.45
CA PRO A 162 12.18 52.90 -20.45
C PRO A 162 13.64 53.18 -20.83
N GLY A 163 14.53 52.24 -20.47
CA GLY A 163 15.91 52.20 -20.93
C GLY A 163 16.12 51.06 -21.93
N SER A 164 16.37 51.40 -23.19
CA SER A 164 16.84 50.51 -24.27
C SER A 164 15.89 49.39 -24.78
N PRO A 165 15.71 49.23 -26.12
CA PRO A 165 14.77 48.25 -26.68
C PRO A 165 15.19 46.78 -26.58
N HIS A 166 16.36 46.46 -26.01
CA HIS A 166 16.80 45.06 -25.84
C HIS A 166 16.27 44.42 -24.54
N ASP A 167 16.08 45.19 -23.46
CA ASP A 167 15.66 44.65 -22.17
C ASP A 167 14.18 44.25 -22.12
N ALA A 168 13.32 44.95 -22.86
CA ALA A 168 11.89 44.62 -22.92
C ALA A 168 11.63 43.20 -23.48
N MET A 169 12.41 42.76 -24.48
CA MET A 169 12.27 41.42 -25.07
C MET A 169 12.69 40.33 -24.08
N LEU A 170 13.71 40.59 -23.24
CA LEU A 170 14.15 39.70 -22.18
C LEU A 170 13.15 39.66 -21.00
N ALA A 171 12.56 40.81 -20.66
CA ALA A 171 11.50 40.90 -19.66
C ALA A 171 10.25 40.11 -20.07
N HIS A 172 9.76 40.26 -21.30
CA HIS A 172 8.63 39.48 -21.79
C HIS A 172 8.95 37.98 -21.86
N SER A 173 10.14 37.61 -22.33
CA SER A 173 10.59 36.20 -22.35
C SER A 173 10.62 35.59 -20.94
N THR A 174 11.14 36.30 -19.94
CA THR A 174 11.19 35.81 -18.55
C THR A 174 9.83 35.79 -17.86
N ILE A 175 8.87 36.65 -18.24
CA ILE A 175 7.49 36.61 -17.73
C ILE A 175 6.76 35.39 -18.29
N VAL A 176 6.76 35.19 -19.62
CA VAL A 176 6.09 34.06 -20.29
C VAL A 176 6.71 32.73 -19.85
N LYS A 177 8.05 32.66 -19.73
CA LYS A 177 8.72 31.47 -19.21
C LYS A 177 8.31 31.16 -17.76
N ARG A 178 8.21 32.17 -16.89
CA ARG A 178 7.75 31.98 -15.49
C ARG A 178 6.30 31.52 -15.38
N GLU A 179 5.45 31.88 -16.34
CA GLU A 179 4.06 31.41 -16.42
C GLU A 179 4.02 29.94 -16.87
N LEU A 180 4.74 29.59 -17.95
CA LEU A 180 4.89 28.22 -18.41
C LEU A 180 5.52 27.31 -17.34
N ASP A 181 6.58 27.77 -16.65
CA ASP A 181 7.25 27.04 -15.57
C ASP A 181 6.28 26.79 -14.39
N LYS A 182 5.36 27.72 -14.10
CA LYS A 182 4.30 27.51 -13.08
C LYS A 182 3.28 26.47 -13.54
N ASP A 183 2.79 26.56 -14.78
CA ASP A 183 1.78 25.62 -15.30
C ASP A 183 2.34 24.19 -15.41
N VAL A 184 3.59 24.07 -15.86
CA VAL A 184 4.37 22.83 -15.86
C VAL A 184 4.56 22.33 -14.43
N ASN A 185 4.90 23.19 -13.48
CA ASN A 185 5.00 22.83 -12.06
C ASN A 185 3.65 22.38 -11.47
N PHE A 186 2.52 23.00 -11.83
CA PHE A 186 1.18 22.58 -11.40
C PHE A 186 0.74 21.26 -12.04
N LEU A 187 1.10 21.02 -13.31
CA LEU A 187 0.84 19.76 -13.99
C LEU A 187 1.64 18.61 -13.37
N TYR A 188 2.92 18.83 -13.06
CA TYR A 188 3.75 17.90 -12.30
C TYR A 188 3.24 17.72 -10.87
N LEU A 189 2.86 18.80 -10.17
CA LEU A 189 2.32 18.74 -8.82
C LEU A 189 1.05 17.90 -8.75
N LYS A 190 0.09 18.12 -9.67
CA LYS A 190 -1.13 17.30 -9.79
C LYS A 190 -0.77 15.83 -9.99
N HIS A 191 0.15 15.52 -10.90
CA HIS A 191 0.57 14.14 -11.16
C HIS A 191 1.26 13.51 -9.96
N VAL A 192 2.21 14.21 -9.33
CA VAL A 192 3.02 13.71 -8.21
C VAL A 192 2.17 13.54 -6.95
N VAL A 193 1.24 14.45 -6.64
CA VAL A 193 0.29 14.31 -5.53
C VAL A 193 -0.66 13.13 -5.78
N LEU A 194 -1.24 13.03 -6.97
CA LEU A 194 -2.14 11.91 -7.31
C LEU A 194 -1.40 10.56 -7.23
N LYS A 195 -0.17 10.50 -7.76
CA LYS A 195 0.68 9.31 -7.67
C LYS A 195 1.03 8.99 -6.21
N PHE A 196 1.40 9.99 -5.41
CA PHE A 196 1.70 9.81 -3.97
C PHE A 196 0.50 9.28 -3.18
N MET A 197 -0.72 9.73 -3.47
CA MET A 197 -1.94 9.26 -2.79
C MET A 197 -2.39 7.85 -3.22
N LEU A 198 -2.05 7.42 -4.44
CA LEU A 198 -2.44 6.11 -4.99
C LEU A 198 -1.33 5.04 -4.92
N SER A 199 -0.08 5.44 -4.71
CA SER A 199 1.06 4.54 -4.57
C SER A 199 1.03 3.74 -3.27
N ARG A 200 1.67 2.58 -3.30
CA ARG A 200 1.96 1.80 -2.09
C ARG A 200 2.93 2.57 -1.19
N GLU A 201 2.93 2.31 0.11
CA GLU A 201 3.75 3.06 1.07
C GLU A 201 5.25 3.05 0.68
N SER A 202 5.76 1.93 0.16
CA SER A 202 7.16 1.76 -0.26
C SER A 202 7.56 2.62 -1.46
N GLU A 203 6.60 2.88 -2.36
CA GLU A 203 6.77 3.79 -3.50
C GLU A 203 6.61 5.25 -3.05
N ALA A 204 5.66 5.51 -2.15
CA ALA A 204 5.39 6.84 -1.62
C ALA A 204 6.62 7.45 -0.92
N ILE A 205 7.45 6.65 -0.23
CA ILE A 205 8.74 7.11 0.34
C ILE A 205 9.65 7.77 -0.72
N GLN A 206 9.72 7.20 -1.93
CA GLN A 206 10.56 7.74 -3.00
C GLN A 206 10.03 9.08 -3.51
N LEU A 207 8.70 9.22 -3.52
CA LEU A 207 7.98 10.42 -3.96
C LEU A 207 8.04 11.57 -2.94
N ILE A 208 8.36 11.32 -1.65
CA ILE A 208 8.49 12.36 -0.60
C ILE A 208 9.36 13.53 -1.09
N LYS A 209 10.51 13.26 -1.72
CA LYS A 209 11.42 14.32 -2.21
C LYS A 209 10.77 15.18 -3.30
N ALA A 210 10.04 14.56 -4.22
CA ALA A 210 9.34 15.29 -5.29
C ALA A 210 8.17 16.10 -4.73
N VAL A 211 7.34 15.50 -3.87
CA VAL A 211 6.23 16.18 -3.18
C VAL A 211 6.75 17.38 -2.37
N SER A 212 7.84 17.18 -1.60
CA SER A 212 8.47 18.21 -0.77
C SER A 212 8.95 19.42 -1.60
N MET A 213 9.61 19.20 -2.74
CA MET A 213 10.05 20.29 -3.62
C MET A 213 8.88 20.99 -4.33
N LEU A 214 7.84 20.26 -4.75
CA LEU A 214 6.71 20.84 -5.50
C LEU A 214 5.70 21.57 -4.60
N LEU A 215 5.61 21.22 -3.31
CA LEU A 215 4.76 21.88 -2.30
C LEU A 215 5.52 22.78 -1.32
N ASN A 216 6.85 22.88 -1.43
CA ASN A 216 7.72 23.62 -0.51
C ASN A 216 7.56 23.19 0.96
N PHE A 217 7.62 21.89 1.25
CA PHE A 217 7.59 21.41 2.63
C PHE A 217 8.85 21.81 3.41
N SER A 218 8.66 22.19 4.67
CA SER A 218 9.76 22.29 5.63
C SER A 218 10.38 20.91 5.90
N HIS A 219 11.61 20.89 6.42
CA HIS A 219 12.27 19.64 6.81
C HIS A 219 11.46 18.86 7.86
N GLN A 220 10.74 19.57 8.74
CA GLN A 220 9.88 18.95 9.74
C GLN A 220 8.66 18.25 9.11
N GLU A 221 7.99 18.89 8.15
CA GLU A 221 6.84 18.29 7.45
C GLU A 221 7.28 17.09 6.59
N GLN A 222 8.41 17.21 5.89
CA GLN A 222 9.00 16.11 5.14
C GLN A 222 9.34 14.91 6.05
N GLN A 223 9.91 15.17 7.24
CA GLN A 223 10.26 14.14 8.20
C GLN A 223 9.02 13.49 8.84
N LEU A 224 7.97 14.25 9.19
CA LEU A 224 6.72 13.72 9.72
C LEU A 224 6.02 12.77 8.73
N ILE A 225 6.01 13.12 7.44
CA ILE A 225 5.45 12.27 6.38
C ILE A 225 6.28 10.98 6.23
N LYS A 226 7.62 11.10 6.26
CA LYS A 226 8.53 9.96 6.20
C LYS A 226 8.34 9.01 7.39
N GLU A 227 8.36 9.52 8.61
CA GLU A 227 8.14 8.72 9.83
C GLU A 227 6.76 8.05 9.83
N THR A 228 5.73 8.70 9.29
CA THR A 228 4.39 8.12 9.18
C THR A 228 4.36 6.95 8.19
N LEU A 229 5.09 7.05 7.07
CA LEU A 229 5.23 5.97 6.10
C LEU A 229 6.09 4.81 6.64
N GLU A 230 7.20 5.12 7.31
CA GLU A 230 8.07 4.13 7.97
C GLU A 230 7.34 3.40 9.11
N TRP A 231 6.56 4.12 9.92
CA TRP A 231 5.69 3.51 10.94
C TRP A 231 4.64 2.58 10.32
N LYS A 232 4.00 2.98 9.22
CA LYS A 232 3.03 2.13 8.50
C LYS A 232 3.65 0.87 7.90
N MET A 233 4.94 0.88 7.56
CA MET A 233 5.67 -0.32 7.12
C MET A 233 6.18 -1.19 8.28
N SER A 234 6.38 -0.60 9.45
CA SER A 234 6.90 -1.33 10.60
C SER A 234 5.79 -2.10 11.31
N TRP A 235 6.08 -3.36 11.65
CA TRP A 235 5.22 -4.16 12.51
C TRP A 235 5.24 -3.69 13.98
N PHE A 236 6.26 -2.92 14.36
CA PHE A 236 6.43 -2.37 15.71
C PHE A 236 6.81 -0.89 15.68
N GLY A 237 6.05 -0.07 16.40
CA GLY A 237 6.36 1.35 16.56
C GLY A 237 5.18 2.12 17.13
N HIS A 238 5.49 3.19 17.84
CA HIS A 238 4.47 4.17 18.23
C HIS A 238 4.16 5.05 17.02
N ARG A 239 2.87 5.36 16.79
CA ARG A 239 2.48 6.27 15.72
C ARG A 239 3.15 7.62 15.94
N PRO A 240 3.80 8.22 14.92
CA PRO A 240 4.42 9.54 15.07
C PRO A 240 3.41 10.57 15.58
N PRO A 241 3.84 11.58 16.36
CA PRO A 241 2.98 12.62 16.87
C PRO A 241 2.63 13.62 15.75
N LEU A 242 1.75 13.20 14.83
CA LEU A 242 0.95 14.15 14.07
C LEU A 242 0.18 14.96 15.12
N GLY A 243 0.48 16.25 15.22
CA GLY A 243 -0.11 17.14 16.22
C GLY A 243 -1.65 17.17 16.14
N LYS A 244 -2.30 17.86 17.09
CA LYS A 244 -3.77 18.02 17.12
C LYS A 244 -4.26 18.66 15.82
N GLY A 245 -4.59 17.83 14.83
CA GLY A 245 -5.01 18.25 13.51
C GLY A 245 -6.33 19.01 13.56
N GLN A 246 -6.69 19.62 12.44
CA GLN A 246 -7.93 20.37 12.29
C GLN A 246 -9.15 19.43 12.34
N THR A 247 -9.55 19.03 13.54
CA THR A 247 -10.85 18.39 13.78
C THR A 247 -11.91 19.42 13.47
N SER A 248 -12.49 19.34 12.27
CA SER A 248 -13.58 20.23 11.87
C SER A 248 -14.67 20.16 12.92
N LYS A 249 -14.86 21.25 13.66
CA LYS A 249 -15.99 21.40 14.57
C LYS A 249 -17.21 21.51 13.66
N VAL A 250 -17.95 20.41 13.52
CA VAL A 250 -19.23 20.40 12.79
C VAL A 250 -20.11 21.47 13.43
N ILE A 251 -20.32 22.57 12.71
CA ILE A 251 -21.28 23.58 13.09
C ILE A 251 -22.64 22.99 12.68
N PRO A 252 -23.56 22.70 13.62
CA PRO A 252 -24.88 22.22 13.27
C PRO A 252 -25.63 23.30 12.49
N PRO A 253 -26.49 22.93 11.51
CA PRO A 253 -27.28 23.91 10.79
C PRO A 253 -28.21 24.65 11.75
N THR A 254 -28.13 25.97 11.76
CA THR A 254 -29.11 26.83 12.43
C THR A 254 -30.43 26.76 11.68
N LEU A 255 -31.51 26.45 12.42
CA LEU A 255 -32.90 26.47 11.96
C LEU A 255 -33.35 27.89 11.61
#